data_AF-A0A523AXV5-F1
#
_entry.id   AF-A0A523AXV5-F1
#
_cell.length_a   1.000
_cell.length_b   1.000
_cell.length_c   1.000
_cell.angle_alpha   90.00
_cell.angle_beta   90.00
_cell.angle_gamma   90.00
#
_symmetry.space_group_name_H-M   'P 1'
#
loop_
_entity.id
_entity.type
_entity.pdbx_description
1 polymer ?
#
loop_
_entity_poly.entity_id
_entity_poly.type
_entity_poly.pdbx_seq_one_letter_code
_entity_poly.pdbx_strand_id
1 'polypeptide(L)'
;MGMRLALIFHLPGIFDTGGAERLLRFLEKEHRVRAFVCGTMGRTALWDSGLEGVEVRGERPSQLLREVEGEVEAAILALHALSPRKAHALCWHLLRLSGFSKPLVEVDTGGGQVVPWSEGGRELALSLARGLGLSLSDPPRFGEVLWREGGRKCRRVLGVDPGDYVLVGG
;
A
#
# COMPACT_ATOMS: atom_id res chain seq x y z
N MET A 1 -8.96 14.24 19.10
CA MET A 1 -7.99 14.53 18.02
C MET A 1 -7.71 13.21 17.34
N GLY A 2 -7.94 13.08 16.03
CA GLY A 2 -7.71 11.80 15.36
C GLY A 2 -6.23 11.50 15.11
N MET A 3 -6.00 10.29 14.61
CA MET A 3 -4.65 9.75 14.37
C MET A 3 -3.81 10.59 13.38
N ARG A 4 -2.49 10.57 13.56
CA ARG A 4 -1.52 10.98 12.54
C ARG A 4 -1.29 9.81 11.58
N LEU A 5 -1.63 9.97 10.31
CA LEU A 5 -1.58 8.92 9.31
C LEU A 5 -0.57 9.23 8.21
N ALA A 6 0.25 8.25 7.84
CA ALA A 6 0.94 8.25 6.55
C ALA A 6 0.05 7.57 5.52
N LEU A 7 -0.33 8.26 4.45
CA LEU A 7 -1.03 7.69 3.31
C LEU A 7 -0.07 7.60 2.13
N ILE A 8 0.26 6.39 1.69
CA ILE A 8 1.22 6.17 0.62
C ILE A 8 0.46 5.60 -0.58
N PHE A 9 0.38 6.39 -1.65
CA PHE A 9 -0.19 5.97 -2.91
C PHE A 9 0.81 5.15 -3.73
N HIS A 10 0.34 4.04 -4.29
CA HIS A 10 1.11 3.19 -5.16
C HIS A 10 0.29 2.76 -6.38
N LEU A 11 0.97 2.55 -7.51
CA LEU A 11 0.40 2.34 -8.85
C LEU A 11 -0.35 3.58 -9.37
N PRO A 12 -0.30 3.88 -10.69
CA PRO A 12 -0.96 5.06 -11.25
C PRO A 12 -2.49 5.00 -11.15
N GLY A 13 -3.09 3.81 -11.29
CA GLY A 13 -4.54 3.64 -11.41
C GLY A 13 -5.38 4.20 -10.26
N ILE A 14 -4.81 4.38 -9.05
CA ILE A 14 -5.56 5.00 -7.94
C ILE A 14 -5.82 6.49 -8.18
N PHE A 15 -4.93 7.17 -8.92
CA PHE A 15 -5.14 8.54 -9.36
C PHE A 15 -6.11 8.60 -10.54
N ASP A 16 -5.88 7.75 -11.55
CA ASP A 16 -6.67 7.71 -12.79
C ASP A 16 -8.17 7.44 -12.54
N THR A 17 -8.49 6.73 -11.47
CA THR A 17 -9.87 6.38 -11.09
C THR A 17 -10.51 7.37 -10.12
N GLY A 18 -9.80 8.43 -9.69
CA GLY A 18 -10.22 9.34 -8.63
C GLY A 18 -10.22 8.72 -7.23
N GLY A 19 -9.73 7.49 -7.09
CA GLY A 19 -9.66 6.77 -5.80
C GLY A 19 -8.77 7.49 -4.78
N ALA A 20 -7.68 8.11 -5.22
CA ALA A 20 -6.74 8.84 -4.37
C ALA A 20 -7.40 10.03 -3.67
N GLU A 21 -8.09 10.87 -4.44
CA GLU A 21 -8.80 12.04 -3.92
C GLU A 21 -9.91 11.63 -2.94
N ARG A 22 -10.72 10.64 -3.31
CA ARG A 22 -11.81 10.14 -2.45
C ARG A 22 -11.27 9.62 -1.11
N LEU A 23 -10.17 8.88 -1.13
CA LEU A 23 -9.54 8.34 0.07
C LEU A 23 -8.93 9.45 0.94
N LEU A 24 -8.21 10.40 0.34
CA LEU A 24 -7.58 11.51 1.06
C LEU A 24 -8.65 12.36 1.76
N ARG A 25 -9.67 12.82 1.02
CA ARG A 25 -10.80 13.59 1.57
C ARG A 25 -11.58 12.82 2.64
N PHE A 26 -11.67 11.49 2.54
CA PHE A 26 -12.31 10.68 3.57
C PHE A 26 -11.52 10.72 4.87
N LEU A 27 -10.21 10.48 4.81
CA LEU A 27 -9.34 10.43 5.99
C LEU A 27 -9.19 11.79 6.67
N GLU A 28 -9.06 12.88 5.90
CA GLU A 28 -8.87 14.24 6.42
C GLU A 28 -10.05 14.78 7.23
N LYS A 29 -11.23 14.16 7.14
CA LYS A 29 -12.39 14.53 7.98
C LYS A 29 -12.14 14.30 9.46
N GLU A 30 -11.38 13.27 9.80
CA GLU A 30 -11.21 12.83 11.19
C GLU A 30 -9.74 12.72 11.61
N HIS A 31 -8.81 12.65 10.66
CA HIS A 31 -7.40 12.36 10.91
C HIS A 31 -6.47 13.44 10.36
N ARG A 32 -5.25 13.50 10.91
CA ARG A 32 -4.18 14.32 10.33
C ARG A 32 -3.37 13.47 9.36
N VAL A 33 -3.54 13.73 8.07
CA VAL A 33 -2.94 12.89 7.01
C VAL A 33 -1.71 13.57 6.42
N ARG A 34 -0.63 12.81 6.24
CA ARG A 34 0.45 13.14 5.30
C ARG A 34 0.37 12.16 4.15
N ALA A 35 0.05 12.66 2.96
CA ALA A 35 -0.08 11.85 1.76
C ALA A 35 1.23 11.88 0.97
N PHE A 36 1.62 10.74 0.40
CA PHE A 36 2.85 10.57 -0.34
C PHE A 36 2.62 9.78 -1.61
N VAL A 37 3.41 10.07 -2.64
CA VAL A 37 3.56 9.22 -3.81
C VAL A 37 5.04 8.95 -4.10
N CYS A 38 5.34 7.69 -4.42
CA CYS A 38 6.68 7.25 -4.80
C CYS A 38 6.69 6.76 -6.25
N GLY A 39 7.89 6.75 -6.85
CA GLY A 39 8.14 6.17 -8.16
C GLY A 39 7.67 7.04 -9.33
N THR A 40 8.20 6.80 -10.52
CA THR A 40 7.97 7.67 -11.68
C THR A 40 6.51 7.65 -12.14
N MET A 41 5.91 6.48 -12.32
CA MET A 41 4.53 6.38 -12.84
C MET A 41 3.50 7.00 -11.89
N GLY A 42 3.63 6.80 -10.58
CA GLY A 42 2.72 7.38 -9.60
C GLY A 42 2.79 8.91 -9.58
N ARG A 43 4.00 9.49 -9.71
CA ARG A 43 4.21 10.94 -9.77
C ARG A 43 3.57 11.57 -11.00
N THR A 44 3.72 10.93 -12.16
CA THR A 44 3.08 11.37 -13.39
C THR A 44 1.56 11.34 -13.25
N ALA A 45 0.99 10.23 -12.79
CA ALA A 45 -0.46 10.11 -12.60
C ALA A 45 -1.02 11.09 -11.56
N LEU A 46 -0.25 11.39 -10.49
CA LEU A 46 -0.61 12.46 -9.55
C LEU A 46 -0.74 13.81 -10.26
N TRP A 47 0.26 14.19 -11.06
CA TRP A 47 0.22 15.46 -11.79
C TRP A 47 -0.93 15.52 -12.79
N ASP A 48 -1.16 14.43 -13.53
CA ASP A 48 -2.25 14.35 -14.50
C ASP A 48 -3.64 14.44 -13.83
N SER A 49 -3.77 13.94 -12.59
CA SER A 49 -5.01 14.01 -11.82
C SER A 49 -5.34 15.41 -11.26
N GLY A 50 -4.34 16.30 -11.17
CA GLY A 50 -4.49 17.61 -10.54
C GLY A 50 -4.70 17.58 -9.02
N LEU A 51 -4.53 16.42 -8.36
CA LEU A 51 -4.66 16.30 -6.91
C LEU A 51 -3.50 17.01 -6.19
N GLU A 52 -3.82 17.94 -5.31
CA GLU A 52 -2.86 18.65 -4.46
C GLU A 52 -2.71 17.98 -3.07
N GLY A 53 -1.75 18.46 -2.27
CA GLY A 53 -1.56 17.98 -0.89
C GLY A 53 -0.86 16.63 -0.76
N VAL A 54 -0.34 16.07 -1.87
CA VAL A 54 0.44 14.82 -1.90
C VAL A 54 1.92 15.13 -2.06
N GLU A 55 2.74 14.73 -1.09
CA GLU A 55 4.19 14.88 -1.10
C GLU A 55 4.83 13.89 -2.09
N VAL A 56 5.61 14.43 -3.03
CA VAL A 56 6.35 13.63 -4.01
C VAL A 56 7.68 13.19 -3.41
N ARG A 57 7.92 11.87 -3.39
CA ARG A 57 9.12 11.26 -2.79
C ARG A 57 9.94 10.47 -3.82
N GLY A 58 11.26 10.60 -3.74
CA GLY A 58 12.20 9.98 -4.69
C GLY A 58 12.65 8.59 -4.29
N GLU A 59 12.59 8.29 -2.98
CA GLU A 59 12.95 7.02 -2.40
C GLU A 59 11.91 5.92 -2.65
N ARG A 60 12.28 4.67 -2.32
CA ARG A 60 11.38 3.53 -2.42
C ARG A 60 10.30 3.61 -1.32
N PRO A 61 9.07 3.12 -1.56
CA PRO A 61 8.00 3.13 -0.54
C PRO A 61 8.41 2.48 0.79
N SER A 62 9.22 1.41 0.74
CA SER A 62 9.73 0.74 1.94
C SER A 62 10.69 1.61 2.76
N GLN A 63 11.45 2.50 2.11
CA GLN A 63 12.32 3.46 2.77
C GLN A 63 11.51 4.62 3.35
N LEU A 64 10.57 5.16 2.57
CA LEU A 64 9.64 6.19 3.04
C LEU A 64 8.91 5.76 4.32
N LEU A 65 8.39 4.53 4.35
CA LEU A 65 7.75 3.97 5.55
C LEU A 65 8.63 4.05 6.80
N ARG A 66 9.94 3.76 6.69
CA ARG A 66 10.88 3.86 7.82
C ARG A 66 11.09 5.30 8.25
N GLU A 67 11.23 6.20 7.28
CA GLU A 67 11.54 7.61 7.55
C GLU A 67 10.37 8.31 8.28
N VAL A 68 9.13 8.02 7.89
CA VAL A 68 7.94 8.66 8.49
C VAL A 68 7.45 7.95 9.75
N GLU A 69 7.99 6.78 10.09
CA GLU A 69 7.50 5.96 11.19
C GLU A 69 7.46 6.72 12.51
N GLY A 70 8.48 7.51 12.83
CA GLY A 70 8.54 8.29 14.08
C GLY A 70 7.44 9.36 14.21
N GLU A 71 6.83 9.77 13.09
CA GLU A 71 5.93 10.93 13.04
C GLU A 71 4.43 10.54 13.05
N VAL A 72 4.13 9.29 12.67
CA VAL A 72 2.75 8.81 12.46
C VAL A 72 2.34 7.77 13.49
N GLU A 73 1.05 7.47 13.59
CA GLU A 73 0.47 6.45 14.46
C GLU A 73 0.05 5.21 13.67
N ALA A 74 -0.21 5.36 12.38
CA ALA A 74 -0.45 4.28 11.44
C ALA A 74 -0.06 4.70 10.01
N ALA A 75 0.08 3.71 9.13
CA ALA A 75 0.28 3.91 7.71
C ALA A 75 -0.79 3.18 6.88
N ILE A 76 -1.14 3.76 5.74
CA ILE A 76 -2.05 3.22 4.76
C ILE A 76 -1.30 3.07 3.44
N LEU A 77 -1.27 1.87 2.89
CA LEU A 77 -0.82 1.60 1.53
C LEU A 77 -2.04 1.56 0.62
N ALA A 78 -2.20 2.58 -0.21
CA ALA A 78 -3.37 2.74 -1.06
C ALA A 78 -3.00 2.53 -2.53
N LEU A 79 -3.76 1.68 -3.22
CA LEU A 79 -3.52 1.36 -4.61
C LEU A 79 -4.79 0.97 -5.36
N HIS A 80 -4.64 0.77 -6.67
CA HIS A 80 -5.65 0.22 -7.56
C HIS A 80 -5.02 -0.94 -8.33
N ALA A 81 -5.08 -2.15 -7.76
CA ALA A 81 -4.48 -3.33 -8.39
C ALA A 81 -5.44 -3.97 -9.41
N LEU A 82 -4.86 -4.64 -10.41
CA LEU A 82 -5.60 -5.50 -11.33
C LEU A 82 -6.12 -6.79 -10.68
N SER A 83 -5.52 -7.20 -9.55
CA SER A 83 -6.02 -8.32 -8.76
C SER A 83 -5.64 -8.19 -7.28
N PRO A 84 -6.48 -8.71 -6.37
CA PRO A 84 -6.19 -8.78 -4.94
C PRO A 84 -4.82 -9.40 -4.62
N ARG A 85 -4.45 -10.47 -5.32
CA ARG A 85 -3.18 -11.18 -5.12
C ARG A 85 -1.98 -10.26 -5.35
N LYS A 86 -2.03 -9.38 -6.36
CA LYS A 86 -0.97 -8.41 -6.67
C LYS A 86 -0.87 -7.34 -5.60
N ALA A 87 -2.01 -6.81 -5.13
CA ALA A 87 -2.05 -5.85 -4.05
C ALA A 87 -1.42 -6.41 -2.77
N HIS A 88 -1.87 -7.59 -2.34
CA HIS A 88 -1.38 -8.21 -1.13
C HIS A 88 0.11 -8.55 -1.21
N ALA A 89 0.59 -9.03 -2.36
CA ALA A 89 2.00 -9.34 -2.54
C ALA A 89 2.89 -8.08 -2.40
N LEU A 90 2.44 -6.95 -2.94
CA LEU A 90 3.12 -5.67 -2.80
C LEU A 90 3.15 -5.23 -1.33
N CYS A 91 2.00 -5.17 -0.66
CA CYS A 91 1.90 -4.74 0.74
C CYS A 91 2.73 -5.64 1.68
N TRP A 92 2.64 -6.96 1.50
CA TRP A 92 3.45 -7.93 2.24
C TRP A 92 4.96 -7.70 2.06
N HIS A 93 5.39 -7.39 0.82
CA HIS A 93 6.80 -7.13 0.54
C HIS A 93 7.26 -5.82 1.16
N LEU A 94 6.47 -4.76 1.01
CA LEU A 94 6.78 -3.43 1.55
C LEU A 94 6.88 -3.45 3.08
N LEU A 95 5.96 -4.12 3.78
CA LEU A 95 6.01 -4.26 5.23
C LEU A 95 7.29 -4.96 5.70
N ARG A 96 7.67 -6.06 5.04
CA ARG A 96 8.89 -6.82 5.40
C ARG A 96 10.17 -6.06 5.10
N LEU A 97 10.19 -5.34 3.98
CA LEU A 97 11.34 -4.52 3.62
C LEU A 97 11.44 -3.30 4.51
N SER A 98 10.34 -2.64 4.87
CA SER A 98 10.38 -1.45 5.72
C SER A 98 10.77 -1.82 7.14
N GLY A 99 10.27 -2.93 7.70
CA GLY A 99 10.39 -3.20 9.13
C GLY A 99 9.48 -2.30 9.97
N PHE A 100 8.47 -1.69 9.35
CA PHE A 100 7.50 -0.80 9.98
C PHE A 100 6.74 -1.54 11.08
N SER A 101 6.76 -0.99 12.29
CA SER A 101 6.26 -1.61 13.51
C SER A 101 4.86 -1.14 13.91
N LYS A 102 4.39 -0.03 13.34
CA LYS A 102 3.07 0.56 13.62
C LYS A 102 1.95 -0.11 12.79
N PRO A 103 0.67 0.11 13.14
CA PRO A 103 -0.47 -0.32 12.34
C PRO A 103 -0.32 0.05 10.86
N LEU A 104 -0.47 -0.94 9.98
CA LEU A 104 -0.39 -0.84 8.53
C LEU A 104 -1.66 -1.41 7.92
N VAL A 105 -2.33 -0.62 7.09
CA VAL A 105 -3.56 -1.02 6.39
C VAL A 105 -3.36 -0.90 4.89
N GLU A 106 -3.74 -1.93 4.15
CA GLU A 106 -3.88 -1.88 2.69
C GLU A 106 -5.27 -1.41 2.32
N VAL A 107 -5.36 -0.51 1.33
CA VAL A 107 -6.60 -0.13 0.66
C VAL A 107 -6.41 -0.38 -0.83
N ASP A 108 -7.06 -1.41 -1.36
CA ASP A 108 -7.04 -1.74 -2.78
C ASP A 108 -8.40 -1.39 -3.40
N THR A 109 -8.44 -0.27 -4.10
CA THR A 109 -9.64 0.24 -4.77
C THR A 109 -9.98 -0.53 -6.05
N GLY A 110 -9.02 -1.25 -6.64
CA GLY A 110 -9.25 -2.09 -7.82
C GLY A 110 -9.81 -3.46 -7.44
N GLY A 111 -9.31 -4.05 -6.35
CA GLY A 111 -9.83 -5.27 -5.75
C GLY A 111 -11.04 -5.09 -4.83
N GLY A 112 -11.42 -3.85 -4.49
CA GLY A 112 -12.61 -3.57 -3.67
C GLY A 112 -12.46 -3.91 -2.18
N GLN A 113 -11.25 -3.81 -1.63
CA GLN A 113 -10.93 -4.40 -0.33
C GLN A 113 -10.01 -3.55 0.55
N VAL A 114 -10.06 -3.83 1.86
CA VAL A 114 -9.20 -3.25 2.90
C VAL A 114 -8.65 -4.37 3.77
N VAL A 115 -7.34 -4.35 4.03
CA VAL A 115 -6.64 -5.43 4.77
C VAL A 115 -5.75 -4.87 5.88
N PRO A 116 -5.97 -5.23 7.16
CA PRO A 116 -5.09 -4.86 8.25
C PRO A 116 -3.87 -5.80 8.31
N TRP A 117 -2.70 -5.32 7.89
CA TRP A 117 -1.48 -6.12 7.78
C TRP A 117 -0.71 -6.29 9.10
N SER A 118 -0.91 -5.40 10.06
CA SER A 118 -0.26 -5.47 11.37
C SER A 118 -1.26 -5.24 12.51
N GLU A 119 -0.82 -5.63 13.71
CA GLU A 119 -1.60 -5.48 14.93
C GLU A 119 -2.02 -4.02 15.16
N GLY A 120 -3.22 -3.81 15.70
CA GLY A 120 -3.79 -2.47 15.88
C GLY A 120 -4.38 -1.82 14.63
N GLY A 121 -4.22 -2.40 13.43
CA GLY A 121 -4.77 -1.84 12.18
C GLY A 121 -6.26 -2.12 11.93
N ARG A 122 -6.89 -3.02 12.71
CA ARG A 122 -8.24 -3.54 12.40
C ARG A 122 -9.34 -2.48 12.49
N GLU A 123 -9.31 -1.60 13.49
CA GLU A 123 -10.33 -0.55 13.64
C GLU A 123 -10.25 0.48 12.51
N LEU A 124 -9.04 0.91 12.15
CA LEU A 124 -8.80 1.77 11.00
C LEU A 124 -9.28 1.11 9.70
N ALA A 125 -8.95 -0.17 9.51
CA ALA A 125 -9.40 -0.94 8.35
C ALA A 125 -10.93 -1.06 8.27
N LEU A 126 -11.61 -1.27 9.41
CA LEU A 126 -13.07 -1.30 9.49
C LEU A 126 -13.70 0.05 9.13
N SER A 127 -13.12 1.15 9.62
CA SER A 127 -13.58 2.51 9.30
C SER A 127 -13.45 2.79 7.79
N LEU A 128 -12.28 2.50 7.22
CA LEU A 128 -12.00 2.63 5.79
C LEU A 128 -12.96 1.78 4.94
N ALA A 129 -13.16 0.51 5.30
CA ALA A 129 -14.06 -0.40 4.59
C ALA A 129 -15.49 0.15 4.55
N ARG A 130 -16.03 0.58 5.70
CA ARG A 130 -17.39 1.15 5.79
C ARG A 130 -17.51 2.48 5.06
N GLY A 131 -16.55 3.38 5.27
CA GLY A 131 -16.59 4.73 4.73
C GLY A 131 -16.42 4.81 3.21
N LEU A 132 -15.72 3.84 2.63
CA LEU A 132 -15.44 3.78 1.19
C LEU A 132 -16.28 2.72 0.44
N GLY A 133 -17.12 1.97 1.15
CA GLY A 133 -17.91 0.87 0.57
C GLY A 133 -17.07 -0.29 0.07
N LEU A 134 -15.96 -0.59 0.76
CA LEU A 134 -15.04 -1.68 0.44
C LEU A 134 -15.23 -2.87 1.40
N SER A 135 -14.77 -4.05 1.02
CA SER A 135 -14.83 -5.24 1.86
C SER A 135 -13.62 -5.34 2.78
N LEU A 136 -13.84 -5.61 4.07
CA LEU A 136 -12.75 -5.97 4.98
C LEU A 136 -12.32 -7.42 4.71
N SER A 137 -11.02 -7.66 4.57
CA SER A 137 -10.43 -8.99 4.41
C SER A 137 -9.24 -9.19 5.35
N ASP A 138 -8.96 -10.44 5.71
CA ASP A 138 -7.78 -10.78 6.51
C ASP A 138 -6.53 -10.90 5.60
N PRO A 139 -5.34 -10.55 6.10
CA PRO A 139 -4.11 -10.62 5.32
C PRO A 139 -3.80 -12.07 4.91
N PRO A 140 -3.53 -12.34 3.62
CA PRO A 140 -3.20 -13.68 3.17
C PRO A 140 -1.84 -14.12 3.70
N ARG A 141 -1.69 -15.43 3.89
CA ARG A 141 -0.41 -16.06 4.22
C ARG A 141 0.29 -16.51 2.94
N PHE A 142 1.44 -15.93 2.63
CA PHE A 142 2.25 -16.32 1.46
C PHE A 142 3.19 -17.52 1.70
N GLY A 143 3.29 -17.99 2.95
CA GLY A 143 4.15 -19.12 3.32
C GLY A 143 5.64 -18.81 3.16
N GLU A 144 6.44 -19.86 2.94
CA GLU A 144 7.86 -19.74 2.64
C GLU A 144 8.06 -19.18 1.23
N VAL A 145 8.78 -18.06 1.13
CA VAL A 145 9.10 -17.41 -0.15
C VAL A 145 10.58 -17.50 -0.51
N LEU A 146 11.43 -17.90 0.43
CA LEU A 146 12.87 -18.04 0.26
C LEU A 146 13.26 -19.37 0.88
N TRP A 147 13.83 -20.28 0.09
CA TRP A 147 14.28 -21.59 0.55
C TRP A 147 15.64 -21.95 -0.07
N ARG A 148 16.23 -23.04 0.42
CA ARG A 148 17.42 -23.66 -0.19
C ARG A 148 17.08 -25.02 -0.73
N GLU A 149 17.52 -25.31 -1.96
CA GLU A 149 17.28 -26.58 -2.63
C GLU A 149 18.52 -26.99 -3.42
N GLY A 150 19.12 -28.13 -3.06
CA GLY A 150 20.34 -28.62 -3.71
C GLY A 150 21.47 -27.58 -3.74
N GLY A 151 21.68 -26.85 -2.64
CA GLY A 151 22.69 -25.79 -2.54
C GLY A 151 22.34 -24.45 -3.20
N ARG A 152 21.24 -24.38 -3.97
CA ARG A 152 20.76 -23.13 -4.60
C ARG A 152 19.86 -22.36 -3.65
N LYS A 153 19.92 -21.03 -3.70
CA LYS A 153 18.94 -20.14 -3.06
C LYS A 153 17.79 -19.92 -4.03
N CYS A 154 16.58 -20.26 -3.61
CA CYS A 154 15.38 -20.15 -4.42
C CYS A 154 14.47 -19.06 -3.83
N ARG A 155 13.74 -18.34 -4.69
CA ARG A 155 12.74 -17.34 -4.30
C ARG A 155 11.45 -17.58 -5.05
N ARG A 156 10.32 -17.59 -4.33
CA ARG A 156 8.99 -17.53 -4.93
C ARG A 156 8.69 -16.10 -5.32
N VAL A 157 8.39 -15.87 -6.59
CA VAL A 157 7.87 -14.59 -7.06
C VAL A 157 6.38 -14.54 -6.70
N LEU A 158 5.97 -13.48 -6.02
CA LEU A 158 4.59 -13.26 -5.59
C LEU A 158 3.90 -12.23 -6.49
N GLY A 159 2.57 -12.24 -6.53
CA GLY A 159 1.80 -11.27 -7.32
C GLY A 159 1.97 -11.44 -8.84
N VAL A 160 2.28 -12.66 -9.28
CA VAL A 160 2.42 -12.99 -10.71
C VAL A 160 1.47 -14.12 -11.07
N ASP A 161 0.93 -14.04 -12.27
CA ASP A 161 0.09 -15.04 -12.89
C ASP A 161 0.80 -15.64 -14.13
N PRO A 162 0.47 -16.87 -14.57
CA PRO A 162 1.04 -17.43 -15.78
C PRO A 162 0.84 -16.48 -16.98
N GLY A 163 1.94 -16.13 -17.65
CA GLY A 163 1.95 -15.17 -18.76
C GLY A 163 2.43 -13.76 -18.37
N ASP A 164 2.55 -13.45 -17.08
CA ASP A 164 3.17 -12.20 -16.64
C ASP A 164 4.67 -12.16 -16.96
N TYR A 165 5.15 -10.98 -17.35
CA TYR A 165 6.58 -10.71 -17.50
C TYR A 165 7.22 -10.47 -16.13
N VAL A 166 8.37 -11.12 -15.89
CA VAL A 166 9.17 -10.92 -14.68
C VAL A 166 10.52 -10.31 -15.06
N LEU A 167 10.81 -9.12 -14.53
CA LEU A 167 12.12 -8.51 -14.67
C LEU A 167 13.07 -9.06 -13.59
N VAL A 168 14.16 -9.67 -14.02
CA VAL A 168 15.23 -10.18 -13.14
C VAL A 168 16.44 -9.28 -13.29
N GLY A 169 16.94 -8.77 -12.17
CA GLY A 169 18.16 -7.95 -12.16
C GLY A 169 17.94 -6.44 -12.18
N GLY A 170 16.70 -5.99 -12.44
CA GLY A 170 16.24 -4.61 -12.22
C GLY A 170 17.16 -3.53 -12.78
#